data_AF-A0A3Q9BJD2-F1
#
_entry.id   AF-A0A3Q9BJD2-F1
#
_cell.length_a   1.000
_cell.length_b   1.000
_cell.length_c   1.000
_cell.angle_alpha   90.00
_cell.angle_beta   90.00
_cell.angle_gamma   90.00
#
_symmetry.space_group_name_H-M   'P 1'
#
loop_
_entity.id
_entity.type
_entity.pdbx_description
1 polymer ?
#
loop_
_entity_poly.entity_id
_entity_poly.type
_entity_poly.pdbx_seq_one_letter_code
_entity_poly.pdbx_strand_id
1 'polypeptide(L)'
;MLWTDFTGFKLFRVYFLVPTNEISEFITTFFKLYPIATANELSYYVNDGILKPIGKYYIFQELVNPIYNRKGNQITVSLAVKYLDQQTKATQVSQFDLVLEKSGSNWKIIK
;
A
#
# COMPACT_ATOMS: atom_id res chain seq x y z
N MET A 1 -1.34 3.50 -31.84
CA MET A 1 -1.60 4.91 -32.17
C MET A 1 -0.81 5.75 -31.19
N LEU A 2 0.24 6.42 -31.66
CA LEU A 2 1.23 7.13 -30.83
C LEU A 2 0.91 8.62 -30.86
N TRP A 3 0.78 9.25 -29.68
CA TRP A 3 0.90 10.69 -29.52
C TRP A 3 2.02 10.94 -28.49
N THR A 4 2.98 11.78 -28.84
CA THR A 4 4.10 12.21 -27.98
C THR A 4 3.80 13.59 -27.41
N ASP A 5 4.06 13.80 -26.12
CA ASP A 5 4.15 15.14 -25.52
C ASP A 5 5.59 15.69 -25.57
N PHE A 6 5.73 17.00 -25.36
CA PHE A 6 6.89 17.82 -25.74
C PHE A 6 8.14 17.71 -24.84
N THR A 7 8.26 16.69 -23.98
CA THR A 7 9.41 16.61 -23.04
C THR A 7 10.44 15.53 -23.36
N GLY A 8 10.27 14.77 -24.45
CA GLY A 8 11.34 13.89 -24.96
C GLY A 8 11.77 12.74 -24.04
N PHE A 9 11.12 12.54 -22.89
CA PHE A 9 11.35 11.39 -22.02
C PHE A 9 10.40 10.25 -22.39
N LYS A 10 10.92 9.19 -22.99
CA LYS A 10 10.19 7.94 -23.21
C LYS A 10 10.14 7.16 -21.89
N LEU A 11 9.25 7.55 -20.98
CA LEU A 11 8.92 6.75 -19.81
C LEU A 11 8.12 5.53 -20.26
N PHE A 12 8.81 4.44 -20.59
CA PHE A 12 8.18 3.14 -20.77
C PHE A 12 7.70 2.61 -19.40
N ARG A 13 6.62 3.17 -18.87
CA ARG A 13 5.88 2.51 -17.80
C ARG A 13 4.92 1.52 -18.45
N VAL A 14 5.43 0.33 -18.74
CA VAL A 14 4.57 -0.81 -19.10
C VAL A 14 3.81 -1.17 -17.83
N TYR A 15 2.61 -0.62 -17.66
CA TYR A 15 1.69 -1.03 -16.61
C TYR A 15 1.26 -2.46 -16.89
N PHE A 16 1.88 -3.43 -16.21
CA PHE A 16 1.34 -4.78 -16.13
C PHE A 16 0.01 -4.70 -15.36
N LEU A 17 -1.08 -5.08 -16.03
CA LEU A 17 -2.41 -5.22 -15.44
C LEU A 17 -2.43 -6.46 -14.53
N VAL A 18 -1.83 -6.33 -13.35
CA VAL A 18 -2.40 -6.95 -12.15
C VAL A 18 -3.86 -6.46 -12.06
N PRO A 19 -4.85 -7.21 -11.54
CA PRO A 19 -6.13 -6.61 -11.16
C PRO A 19 -5.85 -5.61 -10.02
N THR A 20 -5.38 -4.44 -10.40
CA THR A 20 -4.85 -3.41 -9.51
C THR A 20 -5.94 -2.89 -8.60
N ASN A 21 -7.22 -3.03 -8.98
CA ASN A 21 -8.34 -2.59 -8.15
C ASN A 21 -8.40 -3.36 -6.82
N GLU A 22 -8.43 -4.69 -6.82
CA GLU A 22 -8.61 -5.49 -5.60
C GLU A 22 -7.46 -5.28 -4.62
N ILE A 23 -6.22 -5.29 -5.12
CA ILE A 23 -5.03 -5.10 -4.28
C ILE A 23 -4.87 -3.64 -3.84
N SER A 24 -5.18 -2.67 -4.71
CA SER A 24 -5.14 -1.25 -4.34
C SER A 24 -6.23 -0.92 -3.31
N GLU A 25 -7.42 -1.52 -3.43
CA GLU A 25 -8.51 -1.39 -2.46
C GLU A 25 -8.11 -2.02 -1.12
N PHE A 26 -7.53 -3.22 -1.14
CA PHE A 26 -6.99 -3.86 0.06
C PHE A 26 -5.94 -2.99 0.75
N ILE A 27 -4.90 -2.54 0.02
CA ILE A 27 -3.82 -1.71 0.57
C ILE A 27 -4.35 -0.37 1.10
N THR A 28 -5.26 0.28 0.35
CA THR A 28 -5.88 1.54 0.78
C THR A 28 -6.70 1.35 2.05
N THR A 29 -7.50 0.28 2.12
CA THR A 29 -8.32 -0.04 3.30
C THR A 29 -7.42 -0.34 4.50
N PHE A 30 -6.38 -1.14 4.30
CA PHE A 30 -5.39 -1.45 5.33
C PHE A 30 -4.75 -0.17 5.89
N PHE A 31 -4.25 0.72 5.04
CA PHE A 31 -3.57 1.94 5.52
C PHE A 31 -4.51 3.00 6.11
N LYS A 32 -5.81 2.95 5.82
CA LYS A 32 -6.81 3.73 6.57
C LYS A 32 -6.98 3.23 8.00
N LEU A 33 -6.96 1.92 8.20
CA LEU A 33 -7.11 1.27 9.50
C LEU A 33 -5.82 1.32 10.34
N TYR A 34 -4.67 1.09 9.69
CA TYR A 34 -3.39 0.77 10.34
C TYR A 34 -2.98 1.68 11.50
N PRO A 35 -3.08 3.03 11.40
CA PRO A 35 -2.55 3.90 12.45
C PRO A 35 -3.17 3.67 13.84
N ILE A 36 -4.45 3.27 13.87
CA ILE A 36 -5.23 3.05 15.10
C ILE A 36 -5.54 1.57 15.36
N ALA A 37 -5.14 0.67 14.46
CA ALA A 37 -5.45 -0.74 14.55
C ALA A 37 -4.82 -1.39 15.80
N THR A 38 -5.63 -2.17 16.52
CA THR A 38 -5.17 -3.08 17.56
C THR A 38 -4.47 -4.30 16.96
N ALA A 39 -3.71 -5.06 17.78
CA ALA A 39 -3.08 -6.30 17.33
C ALA A 39 -4.11 -7.31 16.77
N ASN A 40 -5.30 -7.40 17.39
CA ASN A 40 -6.37 -8.27 16.94
C ASN A 40 -6.91 -7.85 15.57
N GLU A 41 -7.14 -6.55 15.34
CA GLU A 41 -7.57 -6.05 14.04
C GLU A 41 -6.51 -6.25 12.97
N LEU A 42 -5.23 -6.08 13.31
CA LEU A 42 -4.12 -6.32 12.38
C LEU A 42 -4.02 -7.77 11.92
N SER A 43 -4.34 -8.75 12.78
CA SER A 43 -4.24 -10.18 12.45
C SER A 43 -5.10 -10.61 11.24
N TYR A 44 -6.13 -9.84 10.90
CA TYR A 44 -6.95 -10.05 9.70
C TYR A 44 -6.22 -9.67 8.41
N TYR A 45 -5.30 -8.70 8.47
CA TYR A 45 -4.62 -8.12 7.31
C TYR A 45 -3.15 -8.52 7.20
N VAL A 46 -2.51 -8.82 8.32
CA VAL A 46 -1.05 -8.99 8.43
C VAL A 46 -0.75 -10.27 9.21
N ASN A 47 0.28 -11.00 8.77
CA ASN A 47 0.83 -12.08 9.59
C ASN A 47 1.51 -11.53 10.86
N ASP A 48 1.47 -12.33 11.92
CA ASP A 48 1.92 -11.91 13.24
C ASP A 48 3.37 -11.41 13.22
N GLY A 49 3.58 -10.26 13.88
CA GLY A 49 4.91 -9.69 14.08
C GLY A 49 5.48 -8.89 12.91
N ILE A 50 4.87 -8.91 11.72
CA ILE A 50 5.34 -8.13 10.56
C ILE A 50 5.11 -6.63 10.76
N LEU A 51 3.91 -6.23 11.15
CA LEU A 51 3.57 -4.84 11.49
C LEU A 51 2.98 -4.77 12.90
N LYS A 52 3.54 -3.89 13.73
CA LYS A 52 3.06 -3.63 15.08
C LYS A 52 2.05 -2.48 15.07
N PRO A 53 1.07 -2.47 16.00
CA PRO A 53 0.22 -1.31 16.24
C PRO A 53 1.05 -0.05 16.44
N ILE A 54 0.67 1.05 15.78
CA ILE A 54 1.33 2.35 15.94
C ILE A 54 0.67 3.13 17.08
N GLY A 55 -0.66 3.07 17.20
CA GLY A 55 -1.42 3.77 18.24
C GLY A 55 -1.40 5.29 18.06
N LYS A 56 -1.48 5.77 16.81
CA LYS A 56 -1.44 7.19 16.48
C LYS A 56 -2.68 7.60 15.72
N TYR A 57 -3.24 8.74 16.10
CA TYR A 57 -4.40 9.36 15.45
C TYR A 57 -3.98 10.04 14.14
N TYR A 58 -3.65 9.22 13.15
CA TYR A 58 -3.28 9.66 11.81
C TYR A 58 -4.46 9.51 10.87
N ILE A 59 -4.77 10.57 10.12
CA ILE A 59 -5.76 10.51 9.04
C ILE A 59 -5.03 10.12 7.76
N PHE A 60 -5.44 9.02 7.14
CA PHE A 60 -4.96 8.61 5.82
C PHE A 60 -5.25 9.70 4.77
N GLN A 61 -4.22 10.11 4.03
CA GLN A 61 -4.37 11.06 2.92
C GLN A 61 -4.26 10.36 1.57
N GLU A 62 -3.13 9.70 1.30
CA GLU A 62 -2.89 9.04 0.01
C GLU A 62 -1.83 7.94 0.08
N LEU A 63 -1.88 7.03 -0.89
CA LEU A 63 -0.73 6.20 -1.27
C LEU A 63 0.08 6.96 -2.32
N VAL A 64 1.38 7.09 -2.10
CA VAL A 64 2.29 7.82 -2.99
C VAL A 64 3.08 6.82 -3.82
N ASN A 65 2.97 6.98 -5.15
CA ASN A 65 3.72 6.23 -6.15
C ASN A 65 3.79 4.71 -5.91
N PRO A 66 2.66 4.02 -5.65
CA PRO A 66 2.71 2.59 -5.41
C PRO A 66 3.22 1.85 -6.67
N ILE A 67 4.12 0.90 -6.46
CA ILE A 67 4.69 0.04 -7.49
C ILE A 67 4.34 -1.40 -7.13
N TYR A 68 3.55 -2.04 -7.99
CA TYR A 68 3.10 -3.42 -7.82
C TYR A 68 3.88 -4.32 -8.78
N ASN A 69 4.46 -5.41 -8.27
CA ASN A 69 5.07 -6.45 -9.10
C ASN A 69 4.57 -7.83 -8.67
N ARG A 70 4.20 -8.67 -9.63
CA ARG A 70 3.81 -10.05 -9.37
C ARG A 70 5.01 -10.98 -9.53
N LYS A 71 5.19 -11.89 -8.57
CA LYS A 71 6.17 -12.98 -8.60
C LYS A 71 5.48 -14.28 -8.17
N GLY A 72 5.12 -15.12 -9.14
CA GLY A 72 4.29 -16.29 -8.88
C GLY A 72 2.95 -15.89 -8.25
N ASN A 73 2.65 -16.45 -7.07
CA ASN A 73 1.41 -16.18 -6.34
C ASN A 73 1.48 -14.94 -5.43
N GLN A 74 2.67 -14.33 -5.31
CA GLN A 74 2.91 -13.19 -4.44
C GLN A 74 2.95 -11.89 -5.24
N ILE A 75 2.62 -10.80 -4.54
CA ILE A 75 2.67 -9.45 -5.07
C ILE A 75 3.53 -8.62 -4.14
N THR A 76 4.62 -8.08 -4.67
CA THR A 76 5.43 -7.11 -3.94
C THR A 76 4.89 -5.71 -4.20
N VAL A 77 4.75 -4.90 -3.16
CA VAL A 77 4.27 -3.53 -3.23
C VAL A 77 5.26 -2.62 -2.55
N SER A 78 5.85 -1.72 -3.32
CA SER A 78 6.69 -0.64 -2.79
C SER A 78 5.90 0.65 -2.87
N LEU A 79 5.72 1.34 -1.75
CA LEU A 79 4.94 2.58 -1.70
C LEU A 79 5.38 3.48 -0.54
N ALA A 80 4.98 4.75 -0.62
CA ALA A 80 4.86 5.60 0.55
C ALA A 80 3.39 5.86 0.89
N VAL A 81 3.12 6.16 2.16
CA VAL A 81 1.81 6.55 2.65
C VAL A 81 1.93 7.91 3.31
N LYS A 82 1.05 8.84 2.92
CA LYS A 82 0.92 10.13 3.59
C LYS A 82 -0.22 10.10 4.59
N TYR A 83 0.08 10.62 5.76
CA TYR A 83 -0.84 10.80 6.85
C TYR A 83 -0.85 12.25 7.30
N LEU A 84 -2.00 12.74 7.73
CA LEU A 84 -2.08 13.93 8.56
C LEU A 84 -2.05 13.51 10.02
N ASP A 85 -1.04 13.94 10.76
CA ASP A 85 -1.02 13.80 12.21
C ASP A 85 -2.03 14.76 12.83
N GLN A 86 -3.09 14.23 13.46
CA GLN A 86 -4.14 15.08 14.03
C GLN A 86 -3.66 15.93 15.22
N GLN A 87 -2.60 15.53 15.92
CA GLN A 87 -2.06 16.25 17.07
C GLN A 87 -1.19 17.42 16.60
N THR A 88 -0.21 17.13 15.75
CA THR A 88 0.80 18.12 15.33
C THR A 88 0.40 18.92 14.10
N LYS A 89 -0.65 18.47 13.37
CA LYS A 89 -1.07 18.98 12.06
C LYS A 89 -0.03 18.83 10.95
N ALA A 90 1.06 18.11 11.21
CA ALA A 90 2.09 17.85 10.22
C ALA A 90 1.69 16.70 9.29
N THR A 91 2.18 16.77 8.05
CA THR A 91 2.16 15.60 7.15
C THR A 91 3.27 14.65 7.57
N GLN A 92 2.88 13.42 7.92
CA GLN A 92 3.78 12.30 8.14
C GLN A 92 3.86 11.48 6.86
N VAL A 93 5.07 11.05 6.48
CA VAL A 93 5.29 10.16 5.33
C VAL A 93 5.99 8.89 5.81
N SER A 94 5.39 7.73 5.57
CA SER A 94 5.96 6.41 5.89
C SER A 94 6.18 5.60 4.62
N GLN A 95 7.33 4.93 4.50
CA GLN A 95 7.64 4.07 3.36
C GLN A 95 7.50 2.60 3.76
N PHE A 96 7.00 1.78 2.83
CA PHE A 96 6.78 0.35 3.03
C PHE A 96 7.18 -0.42 1.78
N ASP A 97 7.85 -1.55 2.01
CA ASP A 97 8.00 -2.63 1.05
C ASP A 97 7.26 -3.84 1.60
N LEU A 98 6.17 -4.22 0.95
CA LEU A 98 5.25 -5.26 1.38
C LEU A 98 5.29 -6.45 0.41
N VAL A 99 5.03 -7.64 0.93
CA VAL A 99 4.69 -8.83 0.14
C VAL A 99 3.31 -9.28 0.53
N LEU A 100 2.44 -9.43 -0.46
CA LEU A 100 1.09 -9.91 -0.28
C LEU A 100 0.93 -11.29 -0.89
N GLU A 101 0.09 -12.09 -0.24
CA GLU A 101 -0.35 -13.39 -0.73
C GLU A 101 -1.85 -13.54 -0.52
N LYS A 102 -2.52 -14.25 -1.43
CA LYS A 102 -3.95 -14.51 -1.31
C LYS A 102 -4.18 -15.73 -0.41
N SER A 103 -4.86 -15.52 0.71
CA SER A 103 -5.25 -16.55 1.67
C SER A 103 -6.75 -16.81 1.54
N GLY A 104 -7.12 -17.82 0.76
CA GLY A 104 -8.52 -18.10 0.41
C GLY A 104 -9.09 -17.00 -0.49
N SER A 105 -10.15 -16.31 -0.05
CA SER A 105 -10.73 -15.17 -0.77
C SER A 105 -10.09 -13.82 -0.44
N ASN A 106 -9.27 -13.75 0.62
CA ASN A 106 -8.74 -12.48 1.14
C ASN A 106 -7.24 -12.32 0.86
N TRP A 107 -6.76 -11.08 0.81
CA TRP A 107 -5.33 -10.78 0.78
C TRP A 107 -4.76 -10.65 2.19
N LYS A 108 -3.50 -11.03 2.37
CA LYS A 108 -2.71 -10.75 3.58
C LYS A 108 -1.32 -10.23 3.25
N ILE A 109 -0.81 -9.35 4.11
CA ILE A 109 0.58 -8.91 4.14
C ILE A 109 1.38 -9.96 4.91
N ILE A 110 2.33 -10.60 4.23
CA ILE A 110 3.13 -11.70 4.76
C ILE A 110 4.60 -11.32 5.03
N LYS A 111 5.05 -10.19 4.49
CA LYS A 111 6.38 -9.62 4.71
C LYS A 111 6.36 -8.11 4.45
#